data_AF-R9IUI6-F1
#
_entry.id   AF-R9IUI6-F1
#
_cell.length_a   1.000
_cell.length_b   1.000
_cell.length_c   1.000
_cell.angle_alpha   90.00
_cell.angle_beta   90.00
_cell.angle_gamma   90.00
#
_symmetry.space_group_name_H-M   'P 1'
#
loop_
_entity.id
_entity.type
_entity.pdbx_description
1 polymer ?
#
loop_
_entity_poly.entity_id
_entity_poly.type
_entity_poly.pdbx_seq_one_letter_code
_entity_poly.pdbx_strand_id
1 'polypeptide(L)' 'MNFQNYQLVNAIYTERKRTYHILTAIMHMAQSEVFISKKFKQFILDAQQESENEYLRISHDMFEQGFREENE' A
#
# COMPACT_ATOMS: atom_id res chain seq x y z
N MET A 1 12.78 -2.27 -22.29
CA MET A 1 11.33 -2.32 -21.91
C MET A 1 10.66 -0.97 -22.22
N ASN A 2 9.32 -0.86 -22.39
CA ASN A 2 8.69 0.41 -22.80
C ASN A 2 8.54 1.38 -21.61
N PHE A 3 9.16 2.58 -21.67
CA PHE A 3 9.21 3.61 -20.61
C PHE A 3 7.83 3.95 -19.99
N GLN A 4 6.76 3.84 -20.79
CA GLN A 4 5.37 4.03 -20.32
C GLN A 4 4.94 3.01 -19.26
N ASN A 5 5.48 1.79 -19.27
CA ASN A 5 5.15 0.75 -18.31
C ASN A 5 5.77 1.05 -16.93
N TYR A 6 7.05 1.48 -16.90
CA TYR A 6 7.71 1.88 -15.66
C TYR A 6 7.01 3.07 -14.98
N GLN A 7 6.64 4.10 -15.76
CA GLN A 7 5.93 5.26 -15.22
C GLN A 7 4.56 4.88 -14.62
N LEU A 8 3.84 3.96 -15.27
CA LEU A 8 2.57 3.46 -14.76
C LEU A 8 2.76 2.69 -13.44
N VAL A 9 3.74 1.80 -13.38
CA VAL A 9 4.02 0.99 -12.18
C VAL A 9 4.47 1.89 -11.02
N ASN A 10 5.30 2.91 -11.29
CA ASN A 10 5.72 3.89 -10.29
C ASN A 10 4.55 4.73 -9.76
N ALA A 11 3.63 5.15 -10.63
CA ALA A 11 2.42 5.85 -10.22
C ALA A 11 1.54 4.98 -9.31
N ILE A 12 1.31 3.71 -9.69
CA ILE A 12 0.55 2.77 -8.87
C ILE A 12 1.24 2.55 -7.52
N TYR A 13 2.56 2.32 -7.51
CA TYR A 13 3.34 2.17 -6.29
C TYR A 13 3.18 3.35 -5.35
N THR A 14 3.30 4.58 -5.88
CA THR A 14 3.18 5.81 -5.10
C THR A 14 1.81 5.92 -4.43
N GLU A 15 0.73 5.65 -5.18
CA GLU A 15 -0.63 5.69 -4.64
C GLU A 15 -0.89 4.58 -3.61
N ARG A 16 -0.40 3.36 -3.85
CA ARG A 16 -0.54 2.24 -2.91
C ARG A 16 0.24 2.48 -1.63
N LYS A 17 1.46 3.00 -1.71
CA LYS A 17 2.27 3.42 -0.56
C LYS A 17 1.54 4.46 0.28
N ARG A 18 0.97 5.49 -0.37
CA ARG A 18 0.21 6.54 0.31
C ARG A 18 -1.03 5.97 1.01
N THR A 19 -1.78 5.13 0.31
CA THR A 19 -3.00 4.49 0.84
C THR A 19 -2.68 3.62 2.06
N TYR A 20 -1.63 2.80 1.99
CA TYR A 20 -1.13 2.00 3.10
C TYR A 20 -0.87 2.86 4.33
N HIS A 21 -0.08 3.93 4.21
CA HIS A 21 0.23 4.80 5.34
C HIS A 21 -0.98 5.52 5.93
N ILE A 22 -1.93 5.95 5.10
CA ILE A 22 -3.18 6.56 5.58
C ILE A 22 -3.99 5.54 6.39
N LEU A 23 -4.16 4.32 5.88
CA LEU A 23 -4.93 3.28 6.57
C LEU A 23 -4.23 2.80 7.85
N THR A 24 -2.90 2.71 7.87
CA THR A 24 -2.14 2.45 9.10
C THR A 24 -2.39 3.53 10.15
N ALA A 25 -2.40 4.80 9.77
CA ALA A 25 -2.71 5.90 10.70
C ALA A 25 -4.15 5.80 11.23
N ILE A 26 -5.12 5.53 10.36
CA ILE A 26 -6.54 5.33 10.75
C ILE A 26 -6.68 4.14 11.70
N MET A 27 -6.01 3.02 11.41
CA MET A 27 -6.00 1.84 12.26
C MET A 27 -5.48 2.16 13.67
N HIS A 28 -4.34 2.86 13.78
CA HIS A 28 -3.79 3.25 15.08
C HIS A 28 -4.75 4.15 15.86
N MET A 29 -5.34 5.17 15.21
CA MET A 29 -6.32 6.04 15.85
C MET A 29 -7.55 5.25 16.33
N ALA A 30 -8.07 4.36 15.48
CA ALA A 30 -9.27 3.58 15.79
C ALA A 30 -9.04 2.55 16.91
N GLN A 31 -7.83 1.99 17.03
CA GLN A 31 -7.48 1.10 18.12
C GLN A 31 -7.54 1.82 19.47
N SER A 32 -7.05 3.06 19.55
CA SER A 32 -7.08 3.87 20.77
C SER A 32 -8.45 4.42 21.16
N GLU A 33 -9.39 4.52 20.22
CA GLU A 33 -10.70 5.14 20.47
C GLU A 33 -11.69 4.19 21.16
N VAL A 34 -12.28 4.62 22.28
CA VAL A 34 -13.21 3.80 23.09
C VAL A 34 -14.63 3.81 22.52
N PHE A 35 -15.01 4.86 21.77
CA PHE A 35 -16.36 5.00 21.21
C PHE A 35 -16.55 4.31 19.85
N ILE A 36 -15.51 3.70 19.30
CA ILE A 36 -15.62 2.91 18.07
C ILE A 36 -15.99 1.47 18.38
N SER A 37 -17.06 0.97 17.74
CA SER A 37 -17.51 -0.41 17.90
C SER A 37 -16.44 -1.43 17.48
N LYS A 38 -16.38 -2.57 18.16
CA LYS A 38 -15.45 -3.67 17.83
C LYS A 38 -15.56 -4.12 16.37
N LYS A 39 -16.79 -4.19 15.83
CA LYS A 39 -17.04 -4.56 14.43
C LYS A 39 -16.40 -3.56 13.46
N PHE A 40 -16.50 -2.26 13.74
CA PHE A 40 -15.87 -1.24 12.90
C PHE A 40 -14.35 -1.23 13.04
N LYS A 41 -13.80 -1.50 14.23
CA LYS A 41 -12.35 -1.70 14.40
C LYS A 41 -11.84 -2.87 13.55
N GLN A 42 -12.58 -3.98 13.51
CA GLN A 42 -12.21 -5.12 12.66
C GLN A 42 -12.25 -4.74 11.18
N PHE A 43 -13.29 -4.04 10.73
CA PHE A 43 -13.34 -3.54 9.36
C PHE A 43 -12.13 -2.67 8.98
N ILE A 44 -11.67 -1.80 9.88
CA ILE A 44 -10.48 -0.98 9.65
C ILE A 44 -9.20 -1.84 9.58
N LEU A 45 -9.09 -2.86 10.44
CA LEU A 45 -7.97 -3.81 10.41
C LEU A 45 -7.93 -4.57 9.08
N ASP A 46 -9.07 -5.09 8.64
CA ASP A 46 -9.18 -5.83 7.39
C ASP A 46 -8.80 -4.95 6.18
N ALA A 47 -9.28 -3.70 6.16
CA ALA A 47 -8.94 -2.74 5.11
C ALA A 47 -7.45 -2.37 5.10
N GLN A 48 -6.83 -2.20 6.27
CA GLN A 48 -5.39 -1.92 6.37
C GLN A 48 -4.57 -3.12 5.89
N GLN A 49 -4.94 -4.34 6.27
CA GLN A 49 -4.26 -5.57 5.85
C GLN A 49 -4.35 -5.78 4.33
N GLU A 50 -5.52 -5.53 3.73
CA GLU A 50 -5.69 -5.57 2.28
C GLU A 50 -4.76 -4.56 1.58
N SER A 51 -4.71 -3.33 2.07
CA SER A 51 -3.84 -2.30 1.52
C SER A 51 -2.35 -2.62 1.68
N GLU A 52 -1.95 -3.30 2.75
CA GLU A 52 -0.58 -3.77 2.95
C GLU A 52 -0.20 -4.83 1.90
N ASN A 53 -1.07 -5.81 1.66
CA ASN A 53 -0.84 -6.84 0.65
C ASN A 53 -0.67 -6.23 -0.74
N GLU A 54 -1.52 -5.27 -1.09
CA GLU A 54 -1.45 -4.53 -2.36
C GLU A 54 -0.16 -3.70 -2.48
N TYR A 55 0.24 -3.03 -1.41
CA TYR A 55 1.50 -2.28 -1.36
C TYR A 55 2.72 -3.19 -1.51
N LEU A 56 2.76 -4.33 -0.81
CA LEU A 56 3.86 -5.29 -0.90
C LEU A 56 3.97 -5.89 -2.30
N ARG A 57 2.84 -6.24 -2.92
CA ARG A 57 2.81 -6.76 -4.29
C ARG A 57 3.43 -5.78 -5.29
N ILE A 58 2.97 -4.53 -5.30
CA ILE A 58 3.51 -3.53 -6.25
C ILE A 58 4.93 -3.10 -5.90
N SER A 59 5.33 -3.18 -4.63
CA SER A 59 6.73 -2.93 -4.21
C SER A 59 7.69 -3.94 -4.83
N HIS A 60 7.27 -5.21 -4.92
CA HIS A 60 8.03 -6.25 -5.59
C HIS A 60 8.18 -5.93 -7.09
N ASP A 61 7.08 -5.60 -7.76
CA ASP A 61 7.09 -5.22 -9.19
C ASP A 61 7.99 -4.00 -9.47
N MET A 62 7.98 -3.00 -8.59
CA MET A 62 8.85 -1.82 -8.69
C MET A 62 10.32 -2.16 -8.52
N PHE A 63 10.66 -3.00 -7.53
CA PHE A 63 12.04 -3.39 -7.28
C PHE A 63 12.60 -4.22 -8.43
N GLU A 64 11.81 -5.17 -8.96
CA GLU A 64 12.21 -5.94 -10.13
C GLU A 64 12.43 -5.08 -11.37
N GLN A 65 11.62 -4.04 -11.56
CA GLN A 65 11.78 -3.12 -12.70
C GLN A 65 13.00 -2.21 -12.54
N GLY A 66 13.23 -1.64 -11.36
CA GLY A 66 14.42 -0.85 -11.08
C GLY A 66 15.71 -1.66 -11.26
N PHE A 67 15.71 -2.93 -10.82
CA PHE A 67 16.84 -3.83 -11.02
C PHE A 67 17.12 -4.12 -12.51
N ARG A 68 16.09 -4.22 -13.35
CA ARG A 68 16.26 -4.43 -14.80
C ARG A 68 16.80 -3.18 -15.50
N GLU A 69 16.39 -1.99 -15.08
CA GLU A 69 16.90 -0.72 -15.64
C GLU A 69 18.37 -0.45 -15.28
N GLU A 70 18.84 -0.87 -14.10
CA GLU A 70 20.25 -0.70 -13.67
C GLU A 70 21.22 -1.66 -14.38
N ASN A 71 20.72 -2.73 -15.01
CA ASN A 71 21.53 -3.80 -15.62
C ASN A 71 21.33 -3.93 -17.15
N GLU A 72 20.59 -3.03 -17.79
CA GLU A 72 20.52 -2.82 -19.25
C GLU A 72 21.44 -1.67 -19.68
#